data_AF-A0A034WKR2-F1
#
_entry.id   AF-A0A034WKR2-F1
#
_cell.length_a   1.000
_cell.length_b   1.000
_cell.length_c   1.000
_cell.angle_alpha   90.00
_cell.angle_beta   90.00
_cell.angle_gamma   90.00
#
_symmetry.space_group_name_H-M   'P 1'
#
loop_
_entity.id
_entity.type
_entity.pdbx_description
1 polymer ?
#
loop_
_entity_poly.entity_id
_entity_poly.type
_entity_poly.pdbx_seq_one_letter_code
_entity_poly.pdbx_strand_id
1 'polypeptide(L)'
;MSILLHITVNSTANIFRTNTCRLLHRTPFLAQNLNQPVTHKALSLLNKPTILVRTPARNQSSPAFNVNTNVSKDVVLFKYENPKYYNVLNIFGLCQFVFWTYLSHFAFTTLKDAPVQEIPGEELAWYQKINLGENKYRNGITTISFLIGYGILCATWLFTLRSVRYLILRKGGKDVAFVTYGPFNRNRIMTVPLKCISAQESRETARNQLPIKVKNRALYYVLDMRGEFRNPQLFDFTAGLKRKVD
;
A
#
# COMPACT_ATOMS: atom_id res chain seq x y z
N MET A 1 -2.49 44.97 -18.21
CA MET A 1 -1.90 43.71 -17.69
C MET A 1 -2.23 43.47 -16.20
N SER A 2 -3.41 43.86 -15.71
CA SER A 2 -3.75 43.75 -14.27
C SER A 2 -4.97 42.87 -13.97
N ILE A 3 -5.66 42.35 -14.99
CA ILE A 3 -6.87 41.53 -14.81
C ILE A 3 -6.55 40.01 -14.81
N LEU A 4 -5.44 39.60 -15.43
CA LEU A 4 -5.03 38.20 -15.49
C LEU A 4 -4.33 37.68 -14.22
N LEU A 5 -3.79 38.56 -13.37
CA LEU A 5 -3.18 38.18 -12.09
C LEU A 5 -4.20 38.03 -10.96
N HIS A 6 -5.41 38.59 -11.09
CA HIS A 6 -6.45 38.49 -10.07
C HIS A 6 -7.26 37.19 -10.17
N ILE A 7 -7.25 36.52 -11.33
CA ILE A 7 -7.98 35.27 -11.58
C ILE A 7 -7.17 34.05 -11.10
N THR A 8 -5.84 34.09 -11.17
CA THR A 8 -4.97 32.98 -10.73
C THR A 8 -4.80 32.89 -9.22
N VAL A 9 -4.90 34.00 -8.47
CA VAL A 9 -4.82 33.99 -7.00
C VAL A 9 -6.14 33.52 -6.34
N ASN A 10 -7.29 33.80 -6.97
CA ASN A 10 -8.60 33.35 -6.44
C ASN A 10 -8.92 31.87 -6.73
N SER A 11 -8.24 31.24 -7.69
CA SER A 11 -8.46 29.82 -8.00
C SER A 11 -7.69 28.88 -7.06
N THR A 12 -6.56 29.32 -6.51
CA THR A 12 -5.73 28.54 -5.57
C THR A 12 -6.24 28.59 -4.12
N ALA A 13 -7.01 29.62 -3.73
CA ALA A 13 -7.62 29.71 -2.41
C ALA A 13 -8.86 28.80 -2.22
N ASN A 14 -9.54 28.41 -3.32
CA ASN A 14 -10.76 27.59 -3.26
C ASN A 14 -10.53 26.07 -3.28
N ILE A 15 -9.29 25.61 -3.54
CA ILE A 15 -8.96 24.17 -3.56
C ILE A 15 -8.56 23.67 -2.17
N PHE A 16 -8.19 24.56 -1.24
CA PHE A 16 -7.73 24.19 0.11
C PHE A 16 -8.82 24.29 1.21
N ARG A 17 -10.08 24.56 0.85
CA ARG A 17 -11.17 24.89 1.81
C ARG A 17 -12.38 23.95 1.77
N THR A 18 -12.20 22.68 1.40
CA THR A 18 -13.29 21.69 1.34
C THR A 18 -12.95 20.34 1.95
N ASN A 19 -12.27 20.31 3.10
CA ASN A 19 -12.19 19.09 3.93
C ASN A 19 -12.00 19.38 5.43
N THR A 20 -12.82 20.28 5.98
CA THR A 20 -12.99 20.36 7.42
C THR A 20 -14.49 20.39 7.76
N CYS A 21 -14.84 19.53 8.70
CA CYS A 21 -16.10 19.50 9.44
C CYS A 21 -17.26 18.66 8.88
N ARG A 22 -17.27 17.36 9.24
CA ARG A 22 -18.45 16.70 9.83
C ARG A 22 -18.07 15.33 10.41
N LEU A 23 -17.93 15.26 11.74
CA LEU A 23 -18.83 14.49 12.63
C LEU A 23 -18.16 14.12 13.97
N LEU A 24 -18.82 14.60 15.04
CA LEU A 24 -19.01 13.98 16.35
C LEU A 24 -17.87 14.02 17.37
N HIS A 25 -17.79 15.17 18.04
CA HIS A 25 -17.91 15.32 19.50
C HIS A 25 -18.09 14.00 20.28
N ARG A 26 -16.99 13.44 20.78
CA ARG A 26 -16.99 12.44 21.87
C ARG A 26 -16.90 13.19 23.20
N THR A 27 -18.00 13.24 23.93
CA THR A 27 -18.01 13.51 25.38
C THR A 27 -17.74 12.20 26.14
N PRO A 28 -16.91 12.23 27.20
CA PRO A 28 -16.73 11.09 28.09
C PRO A 28 -17.93 11.00 29.05
N PHE A 29 -18.71 9.92 28.98
CA PHE A 29 -19.74 9.64 29.98
C PHE A 29 -19.09 8.86 31.13
N LEU A 30 -18.64 9.63 32.13
CA LEU A 30 -18.15 9.15 33.41
C LEU A 30 -19.33 9.31 34.39
N ALA A 31 -20.11 8.24 34.56
CA ALA A 31 -21.22 8.24 35.52
C ALA A 31 -20.70 7.81 36.89
N GLN A 32 -20.49 8.80 37.76
CA GLN A 32 -20.30 8.61 39.19
C GLN A 32 -21.66 8.55 39.91
N ASN A 33 -21.78 7.54 40.78
CA ASN A 33 -22.50 7.48 42.05
C ASN A 33 -23.84 8.21 42.23
N LEU A 34 -24.89 7.43 42.54
CA LEU A 34 -25.89 7.80 43.54
C LEU A 34 -26.08 6.62 44.50
N ASN A 35 -25.58 6.81 45.72
CA ASN A 35 -25.94 6.05 46.90
C ASN A 35 -27.22 6.61 47.53
N GLN A 36 -27.93 5.73 48.26
CA GLN A 36 -28.97 5.95 49.29
C GLN A 36 -30.45 5.90 48.85
N PRO A 37 -31.42 5.65 49.77
CA PRO A 37 -31.53 4.49 50.67
C PRO A 37 -32.95 3.87 50.71
N VAL A 38 -33.02 2.63 51.20
CA VAL A 38 -34.09 1.94 51.95
C VAL A 38 -35.56 2.44 51.83
N THR A 39 -36.45 1.54 51.40
CA THR A 39 -37.74 1.35 52.09
C THR A 39 -38.31 -0.05 51.86
N HIS A 40 -38.46 -0.80 52.95
CA HIS A 40 -39.14 -2.09 53.01
C HIS A 40 -40.65 -1.91 52.85
N LYS A 41 -41.30 -2.71 52.00
CA LYS A 41 -42.65 -3.22 52.25
C LYS A 41 -42.74 -4.68 51.77
N ALA A 42 -43.10 -5.54 52.71
CA ALA A 42 -43.27 -6.96 52.53
C ALA A 42 -44.71 -7.31 52.09
N LEU A 43 -44.78 -8.45 51.39
CA LEU A 43 -45.88 -9.42 51.30
C LEU A 43 -47.21 -9.01 50.65
N SER A 44 -47.50 -9.63 49.50
CA SER A 44 -48.71 -10.45 49.36
C SER A 44 -48.56 -11.49 48.25
N LEU A 45 -48.51 -12.74 48.70
CA LEU A 45 -49.06 -13.97 48.11
C LEU A 45 -49.75 -13.82 46.74
N LEU A 46 -49.23 -14.47 45.70
CA LEU A 46 -50.10 -15.25 44.81
C LEU A 46 -49.34 -16.35 44.08
N ASN A 47 -49.89 -17.54 44.25
CA ASN A 47 -49.46 -18.85 43.80
C ASN A 47 -49.75 -19.06 42.31
N LYS A 48 -48.75 -19.36 41.47
CA LYS A 48 -48.94 -20.05 40.18
C LYS A 48 -47.70 -20.89 39.80
N PRO A 49 -47.85 -22.20 39.50
CA PRO A 49 -46.76 -23.00 38.95
C PRO A 49 -46.72 -22.80 37.43
N THR A 50 -45.77 -22.02 36.93
CA THR A 50 -45.54 -21.92 35.48
C THR A 50 -44.51 -22.97 35.06
N ILE A 51 -45.05 -23.93 34.32
CA ILE A 51 -44.41 -25.04 33.62
C ILE A 51 -43.08 -24.63 32.96
N LEU A 52 -42.05 -25.42 33.23
CA LEU A 52 -40.74 -25.46 32.56
C LEU A 52 -40.94 -25.77 31.06
N VAL A 53 -41.04 -24.73 30.23
CA VAL A 53 -40.83 -24.86 28.79
C VAL A 53 -39.37 -24.52 28.51
N ARG A 54 -38.52 -25.55 28.58
CA ARG A 54 -37.13 -25.47 28.14
C ARG A 54 -37.11 -25.46 26.61
N THR A 55 -37.19 -24.27 26.02
CA THR A 55 -36.88 -24.08 24.60
C THR A 55 -35.43 -24.53 24.36
N PRO A 56 -35.13 -25.36 23.34
CA PRO A 56 -33.76 -25.65 23.00
C PRO A 56 -33.15 -24.38 22.38
N ALA A 57 -32.33 -23.66 23.14
CA ALA A 57 -31.44 -22.63 22.63
C ALA A 57 -30.40 -23.29 21.70
N ARG A 58 -30.76 -23.52 20.44
CA ARG A 58 -29.81 -23.88 19.38
C ARG A 58 -29.46 -22.62 18.58
N ASN A 59 -28.75 -21.71 19.22
CA ASN A 59 -27.83 -20.84 18.51
C ASN A 59 -26.42 -21.35 18.81
N GLN A 60 -26.05 -22.43 18.12
CA GLN A 60 -24.63 -22.73 17.93
C GLN A 60 -24.12 -21.67 16.97
N SER A 61 -23.68 -20.53 17.51
CA SER A 61 -22.70 -19.71 16.82
C SER A 61 -21.51 -20.62 16.59
N SER A 62 -21.33 -21.10 15.35
CA SER A 62 -20.09 -21.76 14.98
C SER A 62 -18.97 -20.81 15.39
N PRO A 63 -17.99 -21.26 16.19
CA PRO A 63 -16.89 -20.39 16.58
C PRO A 63 -16.28 -19.83 15.30
N ALA A 64 -15.96 -18.53 15.27
CA ALA A 64 -15.40 -17.86 14.09
C ALA A 64 -14.15 -18.58 13.53
N PHE A 65 -13.55 -19.48 14.31
CA PHE A 65 -12.44 -20.37 13.97
C PHE A 65 -12.80 -21.62 13.13
N ASN A 66 -14.07 -21.94 12.87
CA ASN A 66 -14.47 -23.11 12.07
C ASN A 66 -14.78 -22.73 10.62
N VAL A 67 -13.87 -22.01 9.97
CA VAL A 67 -13.94 -21.81 8.51
C VAL A 67 -13.28 -23.02 7.86
N ASN A 68 -14.04 -23.74 7.03
CA ASN A 68 -13.49 -24.86 6.29
C ASN A 68 -12.46 -24.32 5.27
N THR A 69 -11.18 -24.51 5.58
CA THR A 69 -10.07 -24.10 4.71
C THR A 69 -9.85 -25.04 3.54
N ASN A 70 -10.51 -26.21 3.54
CA ASN A 70 -10.47 -27.18 2.44
C ASN A 70 -11.53 -26.83 1.39
N VAL A 71 -11.13 -25.98 0.45
CA VAL A 71 -12.03 -25.49 -0.60
C VAL A 71 -12.12 -26.50 -1.74
N SER A 72 -13.33 -26.89 -2.15
CA SER A 72 -13.55 -27.86 -3.23
C SER A 72 -13.23 -27.31 -4.63
N LYS A 73 -13.27 -25.98 -4.80
CA LYS A 73 -13.01 -25.26 -6.05
C LYS A 73 -11.94 -24.20 -5.84
N ASP A 74 -11.35 -23.72 -6.92
CA ASP A 74 -10.45 -22.58 -6.85
C ASP A 74 -11.25 -21.33 -6.48
N VAL A 75 -10.80 -20.63 -5.44
CA VAL A 75 -11.50 -19.44 -4.91
C VAL A 75 -10.57 -18.24 -4.95
N VAL A 76 -11.04 -17.17 -5.57
CA VAL A 76 -10.34 -15.87 -5.56
C VAL A 76 -10.48 -15.26 -4.16
N LEU A 77 -9.36 -15.11 -3.45
CA LEU A 77 -9.31 -14.47 -2.14
C LEU A 77 -9.28 -12.94 -2.29
N PHE A 78 -8.47 -12.46 -3.23
CA PHE A 78 -8.24 -11.03 -3.47
C PHE A 78 -8.25 -10.74 -4.96
N LYS A 79 -8.90 -9.63 -5.33
CA LYS A 79 -8.99 -9.11 -6.69
C LYS A 79 -8.68 -7.62 -6.68
N TYR A 80 -7.66 -7.22 -7.42
CA TYR A 80 -7.41 -5.81 -7.73
C TYR A 80 -7.20 -5.67 -9.22
N GLU A 81 -8.13 -5.00 -9.90
CA GLU A 81 -8.15 -4.87 -11.35
C GLU A 81 -8.06 -3.39 -11.76
N ASN A 82 -6.82 -2.94 -11.97
CA ASN A 82 -6.55 -1.61 -12.49
C ASN A 82 -5.32 -1.63 -13.42
N PRO A 83 -5.42 -2.27 -14.60
CA PRO A 83 -4.31 -2.34 -15.54
C PRO A 83 -3.89 -0.96 -16.06
N LYS A 84 -4.82 0.02 -16.08
CA LYS A 84 -4.55 1.39 -16.54
C LYS A 84 -3.52 2.09 -15.66
N TYR A 85 -3.66 1.98 -14.34
CA TYR A 85 -2.73 2.58 -13.38
C TYR A 85 -1.28 2.08 -13.60
N TYR A 86 -1.08 0.77 -13.67
CA TYR A 86 0.26 0.21 -13.91
C TYR A 86 0.79 0.50 -15.31
N ASN A 87 -0.09 0.60 -16.31
CA ASN A 87 0.33 1.01 -17.64
C ASN A 87 0.84 2.46 -17.66
N VAL A 88 0.12 3.39 -17.01
CA VAL A 88 0.55 4.79 -16.85
C VAL A 88 1.88 4.87 -16.09
N LEU A 89 2.05 4.08 -15.02
CA LEU A 89 3.32 4.00 -14.31
C LEU A 89 4.46 3.54 -15.22
N ASN A 90 4.28 2.47 -16.00
CA ASN A 90 5.31 1.99 -16.92
C ASN A 90 5.67 3.03 -18.00
N ILE A 91 4.66 3.72 -18.56
CA ILE A 91 4.89 4.82 -19.51
C ILE A 91 5.66 5.95 -18.82
N PHE A 92 5.28 6.32 -17.60
CA PHE A 92 6.00 7.33 -16.83
C PHE A 92 7.47 6.94 -16.61
N GLY A 93 7.75 5.70 -16.19
CA GLY A 93 9.11 5.20 -16.02
C GLY A 93 9.92 5.25 -17.32
N LEU A 94 9.31 4.91 -18.45
CA LEU A 94 9.93 5.00 -19.78
C LEU A 94 10.22 6.46 -20.17
N CYS A 95 9.25 7.37 -19.98
CA CYS A 95 9.43 8.80 -20.24
C CYS A 95 10.56 9.39 -19.38
N GLN A 96 10.61 9.03 -18.08
CA GLN A 96 11.70 9.45 -17.19
C GLN A 96 13.04 8.90 -17.67
N PHE A 97 13.12 7.62 -18.06
CA PHE A 97 14.35 7.04 -18.59
C PHE A 97 14.85 7.78 -19.83
N VAL A 98 13.97 8.09 -20.78
CA VAL A 98 14.32 8.87 -21.98
C VAL A 98 14.79 10.27 -21.60
N PHE A 99 14.09 10.95 -20.70
CA PHE A 99 14.48 12.28 -20.21
C PHE A 99 15.86 12.29 -19.55
N TRP A 100 16.13 11.37 -18.63
CA TRP A 100 17.42 11.26 -17.95
C TRP A 100 18.54 10.81 -18.90
N THR A 101 18.25 9.92 -19.84
CA THR A 101 19.20 9.54 -20.90
C THR A 101 19.52 10.73 -21.80
N TYR A 102 18.53 11.57 -22.12
CA TYR A 102 18.75 12.81 -22.85
C TYR A 102 19.64 13.78 -22.06
N LEU A 103 19.42 13.94 -20.74
CA LEU A 103 20.32 14.73 -19.89
C LEU A 103 21.72 14.15 -19.81
N SER A 104 21.86 12.83 -19.79
CA SER A 104 23.16 12.14 -19.84
C SER A 104 23.89 12.45 -21.16
N HIS A 105 23.20 12.31 -22.29
CA HIS A 105 23.74 12.68 -23.60
C HIS A 105 24.10 14.17 -23.67
N PHE A 106 23.21 15.05 -23.21
CA PHE A 106 23.45 16.49 -23.15
C PHE A 106 24.66 16.84 -22.28
N ALA A 107 24.81 16.20 -21.11
CA ALA A 107 25.97 16.38 -20.25
C ALA A 107 27.26 15.97 -20.97
N PHE A 108 27.24 14.86 -21.69
CA PHE A 108 28.41 14.40 -22.43
C PHE A 108 28.80 15.32 -23.61
N THR A 109 27.82 15.84 -24.34
CA THR A 109 28.08 16.60 -25.59
C THR A 109 28.18 18.11 -25.42
N THR A 110 27.49 18.68 -24.43
CA THR A 110 27.25 20.13 -24.35
C THR A 110 27.91 20.79 -23.13
N LEU A 111 28.39 20.02 -22.15
CA LEU A 111 29.21 20.57 -21.06
C LEU A 111 30.55 21.04 -21.63
N LYS A 112 30.71 22.36 -21.68
CA LYS A 112 31.93 23.04 -22.12
C LYS A 112 32.89 23.24 -20.94
N ASP A 113 34.18 23.24 -21.25
CA ASP A 113 35.22 23.67 -20.33
C ASP A 113 35.02 25.15 -19.99
N ALA A 114 34.74 25.42 -18.72
CA ALA A 114 34.71 26.76 -18.15
C ALA A 114 35.99 26.92 -17.33
N PRO A 115 37.06 27.51 -17.89
CA PRO A 115 38.32 27.67 -17.18
C PRO A 115 38.09 28.54 -15.94
N VAL A 116 38.41 27.99 -14.76
CA VAL A 116 38.30 28.67 -13.48
C VAL A 116 39.39 29.75 -13.44
N GLN A 117 39.00 31.03 -13.35
CA GLN A 117 39.94 32.14 -13.19
C GLN A 117 40.36 32.20 -11.72
N GLU A 118 41.56 31.72 -11.42
CA GLU A 118 42.16 31.87 -10.09
C GLU A 118 42.64 33.32 -9.92
N ILE A 119 41.86 34.13 -9.19
CA ILE A 119 42.27 35.49 -8.82
C ILE A 119 43.22 35.37 -7.61
N PRO A 120 44.48 35.86 -7.71
CA PRO A 120 45.42 35.76 -6.61
C PRO A 120 44.93 36.57 -5.39
N GLY A 121 44.66 35.90 -4.27
CA GLY A 121 44.30 36.54 -3.00
C GLY A 121 42.85 36.36 -2.54
N GLU A 122 41.97 35.78 -3.37
CA GLU A 122 40.59 35.42 -2.96
C GLU A 122 40.40 33.89 -2.91
N GLU A 123 39.89 33.35 -1.80
CA GLU A 123 39.40 31.98 -1.77
C GLU A 123 38.08 31.89 -2.54
N LEU A 124 38.15 31.32 -3.75
CA LEU A 124 36.96 31.01 -4.56
C LEU A 124 36.02 30.07 -3.81
N ALA A 125 34.71 30.25 -4.01
CA ALA A 125 33.71 29.36 -3.45
C ALA A 125 33.81 27.95 -4.07
N TRP A 126 33.42 26.91 -3.33
CA TRP A 126 33.60 25.50 -3.74
C TRP A 126 32.99 25.17 -5.12
N TYR A 127 31.88 25.82 -5.50
CA TYR A 127 31.23 25.63 -6.80
C TYR A 127 31.94 26.36 -7.94
N GLN A 128 32.65 27.46 -7.66
CA GLN A 128 33.45 28.20 -8.64
C GLN A 128 34.76 27.46 -8.98
N LYS A 129 35.23 26.60 -8.07
CA LYS A 129 36.40 25.73 -8.26
C LYS A 129 36.10 24.52 -9.17
N ILE A 130 34.83 24.20 -9.42
CA ILE A 130 34.44 23.02 -10.20
C ILE A 130 34.37 23.39 -11.69
N ASN A 131 35.33 22.87 -12.48
CA ASN A 131 35.25 22.93 -13.94
C ASN A 131 34.41 21.75 -14.46
N LEU A 132 33.16 22.05 -14.84
CA LEU A 132 32.20 21.09 -15.36
C LEU A 132 32.62 20.42 -16.68
N GLY A 133 33.53 21.03 -17.45
CA GLY A 133 34.05 20.44 -18.68
C GLY A 133 35.18 19.44 -18.47
N GLU A 134 35.83 19.42 -17.29
CA GLU A 134 36.88 18.44 -17.01
C GLU A 134 36.31 17.03 -17.18
N ASN A 135 37.08 16.15 -17.84
CA ASN A 135 36.63 14.82 -18.22
C ASN A 135 36.08 14.00 -17.02
N LYS A 136 36.59 14.24 -15.81
CA LYS A 136 36.10 13.61 -14.57
C LYS A 136 34.66 14.02 -14.24
N TYR A 137 34.37 15.31 -14.22
CA TYR A 137 33.04 15.83 -13.89
C TYR A 137 32.04 15.55 -15.01
N ARG A 138 32.47 15.70 -16.28
CA ARG A 138 31.62 15.38 -17.44
C ARG A 138 31.20 13.90 -17.45
N ASN A 139 32.15 12.98 -17.30
CA ASN A 139 31.85 11.55 -17.27
C ASN A 139 31.08 11.15 -16.00
N GLY A 140 31.37 11.78 -14.86
CA GLY A 140 30.64 11.59 -13.61
C GLY A 140 29.16 11.96 -13.74
N ILE A 141 28.86 13.19 -14.18
CA ILE A 141 27.49 13.68 -14.36
C ILE A 141 26.74 12.85 -15.40
N THR A 142 27.40 12.51 -16.51
CA THR A 142 26.84 11.64 -17.56
C THR A 142 26.43 10.28 -16.98
N THR A 143 27.33 9.65 -16.22
CA THR A 143 27.11 8.32 -15.63
C THR A 143 26.00 8.37 -14.57
N ILE A 144 26.03 9.35 -13.66
CA ILE A 144 25.02 9.49 -12.60
C ILE A 144 23.64 9.74 -13.21
N SER A 145 23.55 10.64 -14.20
CA SER A 145 22.28 10.93 -14.88
C SER A 145 21.68 9.68 -15.52
N PHE A 146 22.50 8.87 -16.20
CA PHE A 146 22.05 7.60 -16.78
C PHE A 146 21.63 6.60 -15.71
N LEU A 147 22.41 6.45 -14.63
CA LEU A 147 22.09 5.54 -13.53
C LEU A 147 20.79 5.93 -12.80
N ILE A 148 20.52 7.22 -12.62
CA ILE A 148 19.25 7.70 -12.06
C ILE A 148 18.09 7.31 -12.97
N GLY A 149 18.20 7.58 -14.28
CA GLY A 149 17.18 7.19 -15.26
C GLY A 149 16.92 5.69 -15.26
N TYR A 150 17.99 4.89 -15.31
CA TYR A 150 17.90 3.42 -15.27
C TYR A 150 17.31 2.92 -13.95
N GLY A 151 17.69 3.52 -12.83
CA GLY A 151 17.14 3.23 -11.50
C GLY A 151 15.63 3.48 -11.42
N ILE A 152 15.14 4.59 -11.97
CA ILE A 152 13.71 4.90 -12.03
C ILE A 152 12.97 3.84 -12.84
N LEU A 153 13.47 3.49 -14.03
CA LEU A 153 12.88 2.46 -14.89
C LEU A 153 12.81 1.11 -14.17
N CYS A 154 13.92 0.69 -13.57
CA CYS A 154 14.00 -0.54 -12.78
C CYS A 154 13.01 -0.53 -11.60
N ALA A 155 12.93 0.57 -10.85
CA ALA A 155 12.02 0.70 -9.72
C ALA A 155 10.56 0.60 -10.14
N THR A 156 10.17 1.31 -11.21
CA THR A 156 8.81 1.26 -11.78
C THR A 156 8.44 -0.15 -12.26
N TRP A 157 9.33 -0.82 -12.98
CA TRP A 157 9.07 -2.19 -13.43
C TRP A 157 9.04 -3.20 -12.29
N LEU A 158 9.95 -3.08 -11.34
CA LEU A 158 9.98 -3.96 -10.17
C LEU A 158 8.71 -3.80 -9.33
N PHE A 159 8.25 -2.56 -9.12
CA PHE A 159 7.00 -2.28 -8.42
C PHE A 159 5.79 -2.90 -9.15
N THR A 160 5.75 -2.79 -10.47
CA THR A 160 4.70 -3.42 -11.28
C THR A 160 4.73 -4.94 -11.16
N LEU A 161 5.90 -5.56 -11.29
CA LEU A 161 6.09 -7.02 -11.20
C LEU A 161 5.75 -7.59 -9.82
N ARG A 162 5.87 -6.79 -8.76
CA ARG A 162 5.58 -7.21 -7.38
C ARG A 162 4.14 -6.94 -6.94
N SER A 163 3.41 -6.12 -7.68
CA SER A 163 2.01 -5.83 -7.40
C SER A 163 1.12 -7.02 -7.79
N VAL A 164 0.33 -7.51 -6.83
CA VAL A 164 -0.57 -8.65 -7.03
C VAL A 164 -1.90 -8.17 -7.58
N ARG A 165 -2.32 -8.76 -8.71
CA ARG A 165 -3.62 -8.55 -9.37
C ARG A 165 -4.69 -9.49 -8.82
N TYR A 166 -4.38 -10.78 -8.72
CA TYR A 166 -5.27 -11.77 -8.12
C TYR A 166 -4.52 -12.67 -7.16
N LEU A 167 -5.18 -13.01 -6.06
CA LEU A 167 -4.76 -14.07 -5.16
C LEU A 167 -5.82 -15.16 -5.20
N ILE A 168 -5.44 -16.35 -5.68
CA ILE A 168 -6.37 -17.47 -5.88
C ILE A 168 -5.94 -18.62 -4.98
N LEU A 169 -6.81 -19.04 -4.07
CA LEU A 169 -6.63 -20.26 -3.31
C LEU A 169 -7.02 -21.44 -4.20
N ARG A 170 -6.09 -22.37 -4.39
CA ARG A 170 -6.32 -23.57 -5.21
C ARG A 170 -7.19 -24.57 -4.45
N LYS A 171 -7.88 -25.42 -5.21
CA LYS A 171 -8.65 -26.55 -4.67
C LYS A 171 -7.83 -27.36 -3.65
N GLY A 172 -8.47 -27.75 -2.56
CA GLY A 172 -7.86 -28.43 -1.43
C GLY A 172 -7.16 -27.52 -0.42
N GLY A 173 -7.09 -26.20 -0.66
CA GLY A 173 -6.63 -25.24 0.34
C GLY A 173 -5.16 -25.39 0.75
N LYS A 174 -4.31 -25.97 -0.10
CA LYS A 174 -2.87 -26.19 0.17
C LYS A 174 -1.97 -25.18 -0.53
N ASP A 175 -2.37 -24.73 -1.71
CA ASP A 175 -1.58 -23.86 -2.57
C ASP A 175 -2.33 -22.58 -2.93
N VAL A 176 -1.59 -21.49 -3.13
CA VAL A 176 -2.10 -20.19 -3.56
C VAL A 176 -1.40 -19.76 -4.83
N ALA A 177 -2.18 -19.39 -5.85
CA ALA A 177 -1.69 -18.78 -7.07
C ALA A 177 -1.69 -17.26 -6.94
N PHE A 178 -0.51 -16.67 -7.07
CA PHE A 178 -0.29 -15.24 -7.23
C PHE A 178 -0.36 -14.90 -8.72
N VAL A 179 -1.26 -14.01 -9.08
CA VAL A 179 -1.27 -13.39 -10.41
C VAL A 179 -0.75 -11.98 -10.23
N THR A 180 0.46 -11.68 -10.70
CA THR A 180 1.05 -10.34 -10.63
C THR A 180 0.88 -9.59 -11.93
N TYR A 181 0.87 -8.27 -11.84
CA TYR A 181 1.02 -7.42 -13.00
C TYR A 181 2.41 -7.63 -13.62
N GLY A 182 2.51 -7.39 -14.91
CA GLY A 182 3.77 -7.40 -15.62
C GLY A 182 3.89 -6.21 -16.55
N PRO A 183 5.13 -5.94 -17.02
CA PRO A 183 5.34 -4.94 -18.05
C PRO A 183 4.50 -5.31 -19.29
N PHE A 184 3.93 -4.30 -19.94
CA PHE A 184 3.08 -4.46 -21.13
C PHE A 184 1.79 -5.27 -20.91
N ASN A 185 1.19 -5.18 -19.72
CA ASN A 185 -0.10 -5.80 -19.39
C ASN A 185 -0.10 -7.35 -19.51
N ARG A 186 1.09 -7.97 -19.52
CA ARG A 186 1.23 -9.43 -19.43
C ARG A 186 1.13 -9.84 -17.97
N ASN A 187 0.18 -10.72 -17.65
CA ASN A 187 0.03 -11.25 -16.30
C ASN A 187 1.00 -12.42 -16.09
N ARG A 188 1.66 -12.47 -14.94
CA ARG A 188 2.49 -13.61 -14.54
C ARG A 188 1.79 -14.38 -13.42
N ILE A 189 1.66 -15.70 -13.59
CA ILE A 189 1.06 -16.59 -12.59
C ILE A 189 2.16 -17.36 -11.87
N MET A 190 2.08 -17.43 -10.56
CA MET A 190 3.00 -18.19 -9.72
C MET A 190 2.23 -18.92 -8.62
N THR A 191 2.26 -20.25 -8.65
CA THR A 191 1.65 -21.08 -7.60
C THR A 191 2.66 -21.34 -6.50
N VAL A 192 2.28 -21.05 -5.26
CA VAL A 192 3.12 -21.19 -4.06
C VAL A 192 2.34 -21.93 -2.98
N PRO A 193 2.94 -22.92 -2.30
CA PRO A 193 2.30 -23.57 -1.16
C PRO A 193 2.04 -22.60 -0.01
N LEU A 194 0.89 -22.72 0.67
CA LEU A 194 0.52 -21.86 1.81
C LEU A 194 1.55 -21.88 2.95
N LYS A 195 2.21 -23.02 3.15
CA LYS A 195 3.30 -23.17 4.15
C LYS A 195 4.49 -22.23 3.89
N CYS A 196 4.64 -21.75 2.65
CA CYS A 196 5.72 -20.87 2.22
C CYS A 196 5.28 -19.39 2.17
N ILE A 197 4.13 -19.04 2.74
CA ILE A 197 3.52 -17.71 2.65
C ILE A 197 3.25 -17.16 4.04
N SER A 198 3.56 -15.88 4.24
CA SER A 198 3.24 -15.15 5.46
C SER A 198 2.86 -13.72 5.14
N ALA A 199 1.72 -13.27 5.67
CA ALA A 199 1.34 -11.86 5.64
C ALA A 199 2.04 -11.13 6.79
N GLN A 200 2.59 -9.95 6.51
CA GLN A 200 3.30 -9.18 7.53
C GLN A 200 2.34 -8.47 8.49
N GLU A 201 1.16 -8.11 7.99
CA GLU A 201 0.10 -7.38 8.67
C GLU A 201 -1.27 -8.04 8.41
N SER A 202 -2.28 -7.70 9.21
CA SER A 202 -3.66 -8.08 8.93
C SER A 202 -4.29 -7.07 7.96
N ARG A 203 -5.36 -7.49 7.26
CA ARG A 203 -6.11 -6.60 6.35
C ARG A 203 -6.72 -5.38 7.06
N GLU A 204 -6.99 -5.48 8.36
CA GLU A 204 -7.59 -4.40 9.16
C GLU A 204 -6.55 -3.38 9.63
N THR A 205 -5.29 -3.78 9.74
CA THR A 205 -4.18 -2.90 10.13
C THR A 205 -3.51 -2.23 8.93
N ALA A 206 -3.46 -2.90 7.78
CA ALA A 206 -2.84 -2.38 6.57
C ALA A 206 -3.62 -1.19 6.00
N ARG A 207 -2.98 0.00 5.95
CA ARG A 207 -3.64 1.24 5.49
C ARG A 207 -3.79 1.32 3.97
N ASN A 208 -2.71 1.02 3.24
CA ASN A 208 -2.65 1.23 1.78
C ASN A 208 -2.24 -0.04 1.04
N GLN A 209 -1.23 -0.74 1.56
CA GLN A 209 -0.60 -1.87 0.91
C GLN A 209 -0.31 -2.94 1.94
N LEU A 210 -0.65 -4.18 1.62
CA LEU A 210 -0.43 -5.36 2.45
C LEU A 210 0.73 -6.18 1.86
N PRO A 211 1.90 -6.18 2.49
CA PRO A 211 3.03 -6.97 2.05
C PRO A 211 2.89 -8.44 2.48
N ILE A 212 3.05 -9.32 1.51
CA ILE A 212 3.09 -10.78 1.66
C ILE A 212 4.49 -11.28 1.35
N LYS A 213 5.08 -11.98 2.31
CA LYS A 213 6.37 -12.65 2.16
C LYS A 213 6.15 -14.04 1.58
N VAL A 214 6.97 -14.38 0.58
CA VAL A 214 7.06 -15.71 0.00
C VAL A 214 8.44 -16.28 0.31
N LYS A 215 8.51 -17.55 0.73
CA LYS A 215 9.77 -18.28 1.00
C LYS A 215 10.70 -18.22 -0.22
N ASN A 216 12.01 -18.13 0.00
CA ASN A 216 13.04 -18.09 -1.05
C ASN A 216 12.90 -16.91 -2.04
N ARG A 217 12.23 -15.82 -1.64
CA ARG A 217 12.15 -14.58 -2.42
C ARG A 217 12.64 -13.40 -1.59
N ALA A 218 13.55 -12.61 -2.15
CA ALA A 218 14.15 -11.47 -1.46
C ALA A 218 13.10 -10.41 -1.06
N LEU A 219 12.33 -9.90 -2.04
CA LEU A 219 11.34 -8.84 -1.79
C LEU A 219 9.94 -9.41 -1.49
N TYR A 220 9.07 -8.55 -1.00
CA TYR A 220 7.66 -8.82 -0.68
C TYR A 220 6.76 -8.64 -1.90
N TYR A 221 5.68 -9.41 -1.97
CA TYR A 221 4.59 -9.19 -2.92
C TYR A 221 3.58 -8.28 -2.27
N VAL A 222 3.07 -7.30 -3.00
CA VAL A 222 2.23 -6.24 -2.42
C VAL A 222 0.81 -6.38 -2.93
N LEU A 223 -0.14 -6.44 -2.00
CA LEU A 223 -1.57 -6.37 -2.27
C LEU A 223 -2.05 -4.95 -1.98
N ASP A 224 -2.75 -4.33 -2.91
CA ASP A 224 -3.31 -2.98 -2.72
C ASP A 224 -4.65 -3.07 -1.96
N MET A 225 -4.83 -2.31 -0.88
CA MET A 225 -6.08 -2.31 -0.10
C MET A 225 -7.26 -1.71 -0.86
N ARG A 226 -7.01 -1.04 -2.00
CA ARG A 226 -8.06 -0.65 -2.95
C ARG A 226 -8.71 -1.83 -3.67
N GLY A 227 -8.11 -3.03 -3.58
CA GLY A 227 -8.69 -4.25 -4.13
C GLY A 227 -9.83 -4.81 -3.29
N GLU A 228 -10.67 -5.62 -3.93
CA GLU A 228 -11.77 -6.32 -3.29
C GLU A 228 -11.31 -7.67 -2.73
N PHE A 229 -11.64 -7.92 -1.45
CA PHE A 229 -11.50 -9.24 -0.83
C PHE A 229 -12.82 -9.98 -1.01
N ARG A 230 -12.85 -10.99 -1.89
CA ARG A 230 -14.10 -11.71 -2.19
C ARG A 230 -14.55 -12.59 -1.03
N ASN A 231 -13.60 -13.17 -0.30
CA ASN A 231 -13.83 -13.99 0.88
C ASN A 231 -12.83 -13.59 1.99
N PRO A 232 -13.13 -12.52 2.75
CA PRO A 232 -12.20 -11.97 3.73
C PRO A 232 -11.87 -12.96 4.86
N GLN A 233 -12.87 -13.68 5.38
CA GLN A 233 -12.64 -14.68 6.43
C GLN A 233 -11.69 -15.78 5.97
N LEU A 234 -11.90 -16.31 4.75
CA LEU A 234 -11.04 -17.35 4.19
C LEU A 234 -9.62 -16.82 3.95
N PHE A 235 -9.47 -15.56 3.54
CA PHE A 235 -8.17 -14.91 3.43
C PHE A 235 -7.46 -14.83 4.79
N ASP A 236 -8.16 -14.33 5.82
CA ASP A 236 -7.62 -14.15 7.17
C ASP A 236 -7.17 -15.47 7.81
N PHE A 237 -7.86 -16.58 7.54
CA PHE A 237 -7.47 -17.92 8.02
C PHE A 237 -6.45 -18.66 7.14
N THR A 238 -6.11 -18.16 5.94
CA THR A 238 -5.19 -18.85 5.01
C THR A 238 -3.97 -18.00 4.69
N ALA A 239 -4.06 -17.11 3.71
CA ALA A 239 -2.96 -16.30 3.19
C ALA A 239 -2.64 -15.08 4.06
N GLY A 240 -3.61 -14.59 4.83
CA GLY A 240 -3.50 -13.44 5.73
C GLY A 240 -2.85 -13.74 7.09
N LEU A 241 -2.49 -15.00 7.35
CA LEU A 241 -1.82 -15.39 8.59
C LEU A 241 -0.34 -15.01 8.57
N LYS A 242 0.11 -14.39 9.68
CA LYS A 242 1.52 -14.15 9.94
C LYS A 242 2.15 -15.45 10.46
N ARG A 243 3.04 -16.02 9.65
CA ARG A 243 3.83 -17.21 9.98
C ARG A 243 5.33 -16.89 9.92
N LYS A 244 6.14 -17.61 10.70
CA LYS A 244 7.58 -17.65 10.44
C LYS A 244 7.81 -18.50 9.20
N VAL A 245 8.44 -17.90 8.19
CA VAL A 245 8.78 -18.57 6.93
C VAL A 245 10.29 -18.62 6.91
N ASP A 246 10.82 -19.68 7.51
CA ASP A 246 12.26 -20.01 7.48
C ASP A 246 12.66 -20.47 6.08
#